data_AF-A0A958Y6L2-F1
#
_entry.id   AF-A0A958Y6L2-F1
#
_cell.length_a   1.000
_cell.length_b   1.000
_cell.length_c   1.000
_cell.angle_alpha   90.00
_cell.angle_beta   90.00
_cell.angle_gamma   90.00
#
_symmetry.space_group_name_H-M   'P 1'
#
loop_
_entity.id
_entity.type
_entity.pdbx_description
1 polymer ?
#
loop_
_entity_poly.entity_id
_entity_poly.type
_entity_poly.pdbx_seq_one_letter_code
_entity_poly.pdbx_strand_id
1 'polypeptide(L)'
;MLKSHKTLLAFSIIPQYVLIKLLAYFPEFVERYYSNGLYPMLSKLERYALGWIPFSFGDVVYTIGGIYILRWLYLNRKRIRKDFKNWLIDIFAAVSIVYFAFHLFWGINYYRKPLDENLDLNRDYTTAELVSFVQRLIPKANAIHMEITHNDTVKVDMPYSKKELLRKAPLGYQNLSEEFPHLEYHPQSVKFSLYS
;
A
#
# COMPACT_ATOMS: atom_id res chain seq x y z
N MET A 1 32.12 0.78 -20.09
CA MET A 1 30.71 0.90 -20.52
C MET A 1 29.67 0.80 -19.39
N LEU A 2 29.87 0.05 -18.30
CA LEU A 2 28.86 -0.09 -17.21
C LEU A 2 28.69 1.15 -16.30
N LYS A 3 29.69 2.02 -16.19
CA LYS A 3 29.61 3.21 -15.30
C LYS A 3 28.59 4.26 -15.76
N SER A 4 28.37 4.44 -17.07
CA SER A 4 27.44 5.46 -17.58
C SER A 4 25.98 5.15 -17.26
N HIS A 5 25.59 3.87 -17.34
CA HIS A 5 24.22 3.42 -17.11
C HIS A 5 23.79 3.60 -15.65
N LYS A 6 24.67 3.27 -14.70
CA LYS A 6 24.41 3.50 -13.27
C LYS A 6 24.22 4.98 -12.94
N THR A 7 25.07 5.83 -13.52
CA THR A 7 24.97 7.28 -13.33
C THR A 7 23.65 7.80 -13.90
N LEU A 8 23.26 7.37 -15.10
CA LEU A 8 21.96 7.72 -15.69
C LEU A 8 20.79 7.31 -14.78
N LEU A 9 20.82 6.07 -14.28
CA LEU A 9 19.81 5.57 -13.35
C LEU A 9 19.77 6.37 -12.04
N ALA A 10 20.93 6.69 -11.46
CA ALA A 10 21.02 7.52 -10.26
C ALA A 10 20.38 8.90 -10.47
N PHE A 11 20.67 9.56 -11.60
CA PHE A 11 20.10 10.86 -11.91
C PHE A 11 18.64 10.80 -12.35
N SER A 12 18.11 9.64 -12.72
CA SER A 12 16.70 9.48 -13.10
C SER A 12 15.72 9.79 -11.96
N ILE A 13 16.17 9.82 -10.70
CA ILE A 13 15.32 10.24 -9.58
C ILE A 13 14.77 11.67 -9.76
N ILE A 14 15.53 12.56 -10.40
CA ILE A 14 15.15 13.96 -10.60
C ILE A 14 13.94 14.06 -11.54
N PRO A 15 13.98 13.57 -12.79
CA PRO A 15 12.80 13.60 -13.65
C PRO A 15 11.66 12.75 -13.11
N GLN A 16 11.92 11.63 -12.41
CA GLN A 16 10.86 10.86 -11.74
C GLN A 16 10.13 11.72 -10.70
N TYR A 17 10.85 12.39 -9.81
CA TYR A 17 10.25 13.26 -8.79
C TYR A 17 9.45 14.41 -9.40
N VAL A 18 9.99 15.07 -10.43
CA VAL A 18 9.30 16.14 -11.15
C VAL A 18 8.02 15.62 -11.81
N LEU A 19 8.06 14.45 -12.44
CA LEU A 19 6.89 13.81 -13.04
C LEU A 19 5.82 13.50 -12.00
N ILE A 20 6.18 12.94 -10.86
CA ILE A 20 5.22 12.66 -9.77
C ILE A 20 4.60 13.95 -9.23
N LYS A 21 5.40 14.99 -9.02
CA LYS A 21 4.89 16.30 -8.61
C LYS A 21 3.98 16.93 -9.65
N LEU A 22 4.26 16.75 -10.93
CA LEU A 22 3.39 17.21 -12.01
C LEU A 22 2.05 16.45 -11.99
N LEU A 23 2.08 15.11 -11.89
CA LEU A 23 0.88 14.28 -11.79
C LEU A 23 0.00 14.66 -10.60
N ALA A 24 0.59 15.10 -9.49
CA ALA A 24 -0.15 15.56 -8.31
C ALA A 24 -1.06 16.77 -8.57
N TYR A 25 -0.80 17.56 -9.62
CA TYR A 25 -1.67 18.67 -10.03
C TYR A 25 -2.79 18.26 -10.97
N PHE A 26 -2.84 16.99 -11.43
CA PHE A 26 -3.83 16.48 -12.37
C PHE A 26 -4.52 15.23 -11.82
N PRO A 27 -5.30 15.34 -10.73
CA PRO A 27 -5.96 14.20 -10.10
C PRO A 27 -6.94 13.47 -11.03
N GLU A 28 -7.64 14.15 -11.95
CA GLU A 28 -8.51 13.48 -12.92
C GLU A 28 -7.73 12.61 -13.92
N PHE A 29 -6.52 13.07 -14.30
CA PHE A 29 -5.63 12.28 -15.15
C PHE A 29 -5.17 11.02 -14.42
N VAL A 30 -4.75 11.16 -13.16
CA VAL A 30 -4.35 10.03 -12.32
C VAL A 30 -5.50 9.04 -12.16
N GLU A 31 -6.69 9.53 -11.82
CA GLU A 31 -7.89 8.72 -11.64
C GLU A 31 -8.22 7.91 -12.89
N ARG A 32 -8.26 8.55 -14.06
CA ARG A 32 -8.67 7.93 -15.32
C ARG A 32 -7.64 6.96 -15.88
N TYR A 33 -6.37 7.39 -15.99
CA TYR A 33 -5.37 6.65 -16.76
C TYR A 33 -4.53 5.72 -15.89
N TYR A 34 -4.18 6.15 -14.68
CA TYR A 34 -3.40 5.32 -13.77
C TYR A 34 -4.31 4.45 -12.90
N SER A 35 -5.13 5.04 -12.03
CA SER A 35 -5.84 4.32 -10.96
C SER A 35 -6.96 3.40 -11.44
N ASN A 36 -7.72 3.80 -12.46
CA ASN A 36 -8.76 2.96 -13.08
C ASN A 36 -8.30 2.31 -14.40
N GLY A 37 -7.12 2.67 -14.91
CA GLY A 37 -6.56 2.14 -16.16
C GLY A 37 -5.40 1.17 -15.94
N LEU A 38 -4.19 1.71 -15.78
CA LEU A 38 -2.96 0.92 -15.66
C LEU A 38 -2.89 0.08 -14.36
N TYR A 39 -3.25 0.67 -13.23
CA TYR A 39 -3.09 0.06 -11.91
C TYR A 39 -3.92 -1.22 -11.73
N PRO A 40 -5.19 -1.31 -12.15
CA PRO A 40 -5.95 -2.56 -12.09
C PRO A 40 -5.30 -3.68 -12.89
N MET A 41 -4.70 -3.38 -14.05
CA MET A 41 -3.95 -4.38 -14.84
C MET A 41 -2.71 -4.87 -14.07
N LEU A 42 -1.91 -3.95 -13.53
CA LEU A 42 -0.73 -4.29 -12.73
C LEU A 42 -1.10 -5.11 -11.48
N SER A 43 -2.12 -4.68 -10.75
CA SER A 43 -2.65 -5.36 -9.56
C SER A 43 -3.13 -6.77 -9.89
N LYS A 44 -3.90 -6.95 -10.98
CA LYS A 44 -4.33 -8.28 -11.44
C LYS A 44 -3.13 -9.16 -11.81
N LEU A 45 -2.15 -8.62 -12.53
CA LEU A 45 -0.93 -9.33 -12.89
C LEU A 45 -0.16 -9.80 -11.66
N GLU A 46 0.05 -8.93 -10.67
CA GLU A 46 0.69 -9.30 -9.39
C GLU A 46 -0.09 -10.40 -8.65
N ARG A 47 -1.41 -10.28 -8.60
CA ARG A 47 -2.29 -11.26 -7.96
C ARG A 47 -2.27 -12.61 -8.68
N TYR A 48 -2.26 -12.66 -10.00
CA TYR A 48 -2.09 -13.93 -10.73
C TYR A 48 -0.69 -14.51 -10.55
N ALA A 49 0.35 -13.68 -10.65
CA ALA A 49 1.73 -14.12 -10.56
C ALA A 49 2.12 -14.64 -9.17
N LEU A 50 1.58 -14.02 -8.11
CA LEU A 50 1.98 -14.31 -6.73
C LEU A 50 0.87 -14.95 -5.90
N GLY A 51 -0.40 -14.90 -6.32
CA GLY A 51 -1.58 -15.28 -5.53
C GLY A 51 -1.60 -16.74 -5.07
N TRP A 52 -0.95 -17.63 -5.83
CA TRP A 52 -0.80 -19.05 -5.49
C TRP A 52 0.19 -19.30 -4.34
N ILE A 53 1.01 -18.31 -3.96
CA ILE A 53 1.94 -18.41 -2.84
C ILE A 53 1.16 -18.17 -1.53
N PRO A 54 1.18 -19.11 -0.56
CA PRO A 54 0.31 -19.07 0.62
C PRO A 54 0.75 -18.06 1.71
N PHE A 55 1.82 -17.30 1.46
CA PHE A 55 2.37 -16.29 2.36
C PHE A 55 2.73 -15.02 1.60
N SER A 56 2.86 -13.90 2.32
CA SER A 56 3.23 -12.59 1.78
C SER A 56 4.59 -12.64 1.09
N PHE A 57 4.58 -12.54 -0.24
CA PHE A 57 5.82 -12.42 -1.02
C PHE A 57 6.59 -11.13 -0.65
N GLY A 58 5.88 -10.07 -0.26
CA GLY A 58 6.47 -8.82 0.21
C GLY A 58 7.38 -9.03 1.42
N ASP A 59 7.00 -9.90 2.36
CA ASP A 59 7.80 -10.18 3.57
C ASP A 59 9.14 -10.83 3.21
N VAL A 60 9.15 -11.72 2.21
CA VAL A 60 10.40 -12.29 1.69
C VAL A 60 11.26 -11.21 1.04
N VAL A 61 10.67 -10.34 0.22
CA VAL A 61 11.38 -9.23 -0.43
C VAL A 61 11.98 -8.27 0.61
N TYR A 62 11.22 -7.90 1.65
CA TYR A 62 11.70 -7.03 2.72
C TYR A 62 12.82 -7.69 3.52
N THR A 63 12.70 -8.98 3.87
CA THR A 63 13.73 -9.72 4.60
C THR A 63 15.03 -9.79 3.80
N ILE A 64 14.97 -10.25 2.55
CA ILE A 64 16.15 -10.40 1.69
C ILE A 64 16.74 -9.02 1.36
N GLY A 65 15.90 -8.03 1.06
CA GLY A 65 16.31 -6.66 0.79
C GLY A 65 17.04 -6.03 1.98
N GLY A 66 16.50 -6.18 3.19
CA GLY A 66 17.12 -5.71 4.42
C GLY A 66 18.50 -6.34 4.66
N ILE A 67 18.60 -7.67 4.56
CA ILE A 67 19.88 -8.38 4.69
C ILE A 67 20.88 -7.90 3.63
N TYR A 68 20.44 -7.76 2.38
CA TYR A 68 21.28 -7.28 1.28
C TYR A 68 21.80 -5.86 1.53
N ILE A 69 20.94 -4.94 1.97
CA ILE A 69 21.30 -3.56 2.28
C ILE A 69 22.33 -3.53 3.41
N LEU A 70 22.10 -4.24 4.52
CA LEU A 70 23.03 -4.30 5.65
C LEU A 70 24.39 -4.87 5.23
N ARG A 71 24.40 -5.97 4.48
CA ARG A 71 25.62 -6.55 3.93
C ARG A 71 26.35 -5.57 3.00
N TRP A 72 25.63 -4.91 2.10
CA TRP A 72 26.21 -3.95 1.17
C TRP A 72 26.84 -2.77 1.90
N LEU A 73 26.14 -2.19 2.88
CA LEU A 73 26.64 -1.09 3.71
C LEU A 73 27.90 -1.50 4.45
N TYR A 74 27.92 -2.69 5.08
CA TYR A 74 29.08 -3.19 5.81
C TYR A 74 30.31 -3.36 4.90
N LEU A 75 30.15 -4.00 3.74
CA LEU A 75 31.25 -4.25 2.80
C LEU A 75 31.76 -2.96 2.15
N ASN A 76 30.87 -2.00 1.89
CA ASN A 76 31.19 -0.75 1.19
C ASN A 76 31.47 0.43 2.14
N ARG A 77 31.45 0.26 3.47
CA ARG A 77 31.65 1.34 4.46
C ARG A 77 32.91 2.17 4.24
N LYS A 78 34.01 1.55 3.78
CA LYS A 78 35.28 2.26 3.52
C LYS A 78 35.21 3.15 2.27
N ARG A 79 34.31 2.86 1.32
CA ARG A 79 34.09 3.67 0.10
C ARG A 79 33.46 5.02 0.41
N ILE A 80 32.77 5.17 1.54
CA ILE A 80 32.24 6.46 1.99
C ILE A 80 33.33 7.53 2.04
N ARG A 81 34.55 7.18 2.47
CA ARG A 81 35.69 8.12 2.50
C ARG A 81 36.54 8.07 1.24
N LYS A 82 36.76 6.87 0.69
CA LYS A 82 37.73 6.65 -0.40
C LYS A 82 37.17 6.83 -1.82
N ASP A 83 35.86 6.70 -1.98
CA ASP A 83 35.17 6.63 -3.27
C ASP A 83 33.73 7.17 -3.14
N PHE A 84 33.60 8.31 -2.45
CA PHE A 84 32.30 8.85 -2.04
C PHE A 84 31.35 9.06 -3.22
N LYS A 85 31.84 9.59 -4.34
CA LYS A 85 31.03 9.87 -5.54
C LYS A 85 30.37 8.61 -6.10
N ASN A 86 31.13 7.53 -6.32
CA ASN A 86 30.54 6.30 -6.87
C ASN A 86 29.71 5.55 -5.82
N TRP A 87 30.07 5.63 -4.54
CA TRP A 87 29.25 5.11 -3.45
C TRP A 87 27.88 5.78 -3.41
N LEU A 88 27.84 7.11 -3.60
CA LEU A 88 26.60 7.89 -3.66
C LEU A 88 25.78 7.58 -4.92
N ILE A 89 26.44 7.42 -6.08
CA ILE A 89 25.77 6.97 -7.33
C ILE A 89 25.14 5.60 -7.14
N ASP A 90 25.81 4.65 -6.49
CA ASP A 90 25.23 3.32 -6.22
C ASP A 90 23.96 3.43 -5.35
N ILE A 91 23.93 4.31 -4.35
CA ILE A 91 22.74 4.56 -3.51
C ILE A 91 21.62 5.19 -4.31
N PHE A 92 21.89 6.30 -5.00
CA PHE A 92 20.86 6.97 -5.79
C PHE A 92 20.31 6.08 -6.89
N ALA A 93 21.14 5.24 -7.52
CA ALA A 93 20.66 4.26 -8.50
C ALA A 93 19.68 3.26 -7.86
N ALA A 94 19.99 2.74 -6.66
CA ALA A 94 19.09 1.85 -5.94
C ALA A 94 17.79 2.57 -5.51
N VAL A 95 17.90 3.79 -4.97
CA VAL A 95 16.75 4.61 -4.59
C VAL A 95 15.87 4.94 -5.80
N SER A 96 16.44 5.27 -6.96
CA SER A 96 15.68 5.51 -8.20
C SER A 96 14.87 4.30 -8.63
N ILE A 97 15.42 3.08 -8.53
CA ILE A 97 14.68 1.86 -8.85
C ILE A 97 13.52 1.67 -7.88
N VAL A 98 13.78 1.79 -6.57
CA VAL A 98 12.75 1.59 -5.53
C VAL A 98 11.67 2.66 -5.65
N TYR A 99 12.04 3.92 -5.87
CA TYR A 99 11.11 5.03 -6.04
C TYR A 99 10.22 4.84 -7.26
N PHE A 100 10.80 4.46 -8.41
CA PHE A 100 10.06 4.14 -9.62
C PHE A 100 9.09 2.99 -9.40
N ALA A 101 9.56 1.86 -8.86
CA ALA A 101 8.74 0.69 -8.60
C ALA A 101 7.59 1.01 -7.63
N PHE A 102 7.89 1.71 -6.53
CA PHE A 102 6.87 2.14 -5.57
C PHE A 102 5.78 2.97 -6.25
N HIS A 103 6.14 3.98 -7.04
CA HIS A 103 5.15 4.83 -7.72
C HIS A 103 4.39 4.09 -8.81
N LEU A 104 5.07 3.25 -9.60
CA LEU A 104 4.46 2.46 -10.66
C LEU A 104 3.44 1.46 -10.11
N PHE A 105 3.79 0.74 -9.05
CA PHE A 105 2.93 -0.31 -8.49
C PHE A 105 1.94 0.19 -7.45
N TRP A 106 2.08 1.40 -6.91
CA TRP A 106 1.17 1.88 -5.87
C TRP A 106 1.11 3.40 -5.73
N GLY A 107 2.26 4.06 -5.63
CA GLY A 107 2.39 5.41 -5.09
C GLY A 107 1.67 6.50 -5.87
N ILE A 108 1.40 6.31 -7.17
CA ILE A 108 0.61 7.30 -7.94
C ILE A 108 -0.84 7.36 -7.43
N ASN A 109 -1.38 6.29 -6.82
CA ASN A 109 -2.74 6.28 -6.25
C ASN A 109 -2.97 7.29 -5.11
N TYR A 110 -1.92 7.83 -4.49
CA TYR A 110 -2.07 8.89 -3.47
C TYR A 110 -2.49 10.24 -4.07
N TYR A 111 -2.40 10.40 -5.39
CA TYR A 111 -2.74 11.62 -6.10
C TYR A 111 -4.06 11.49 -6.88
N ARG A 112 -4.91 10.55 -6.46
CA ARG A 112 -6.26 10.39 -6.99
C ARG A 112 -7.15 11.56 -6.64
N LYS A 113 -8.31 11.63 -7.31
CA LYS A 113 -9.40 12.52 -6.93
C LYS A 113 -9.80 12.26 -5.46
N PRO A 114 -10.01 13.31 -4.64
CA PRO A 114 -10.45 13.16 -3.26
C PRO A 114 -11.72 12.31 -3.12
N LEU A 115 -11.84 11.59 -2.01
CA LEU A 115 -12.94 10.64 -1.81
C LEU A 115 -14.31 11.33 -1.73
N ASP A 116 -14.35 12.51 -1.11
CA ASP A 116 -15.51 13.38 -1.02
C ASP A 116 -16.04 13.75 -2.41
N GLU A 117 -15.16 14.12 -3.34
CA GLU A 117 -15.57 14.42 -4.71
C GLU A 117 -15.91 13.18 -5.55
N ASN A 118 -15.42 12.00 -5.15
CA ASN A 118 -15.76 10.72 -5.79
C ASN A 118 -17.12 10.18 -5.34
N LEU A 119 -17.48 10.43 -4.08
CA LEU A 119 -18.72 9.96 -3.45
C LEU A 119 -19.81 11.03 -3.37
N ASP A 120 -19.57 12.22 -3.95
CA ASP A 120 -20.46 13.39 -3.87
C ASP A 120 -20.85 13.74 -2.42
N LEU A 121 -19.84 13.73 -1.54
CA LEU A 121 -20.00 14.02 -0.12
C LEU A 121 -19.58 15.45 0.17
N ASN A 122 -20.33 16.09 1.07
CA ASN A 122 -19.88 17.35 1.65
C ASN A 122 -18.71 17.08 2.60
N ARG A 123 -17.56 17.67 2.30
CA ARG A 123 -16.33 17.53 3.08
C ARG A 123 -16.41 18.28 4.41
N ASP A 124 -17.09 19.40 4.43
CA ASP A 124 -17.06 20.31 5.56
C ASP A 124 -18.06 19.87 6.63
N TYR A 125 -17.57 19.77 7.86
CA TYR A 125 -18.37 19.49 9.04
C TYR A 125 -17.86 20.32 10.22
N THR A 126 -18.76 20.65 11.13
CA THR A 126 -18.46 21.37 12.36
C THR A 126 -18.00 20.42 13.46
N THR A 127 -17.25 20.96 14.43
CA THR A 127 -16.91 20.20 15.64
C THR A 127 -18.16 19.70 16.37
N ALA A 128 -19.25 20.47 16.35
CA ALA A 128 -20.52 20.07 16.96
C ALA A 128 -21.15 18.85 16.28
N GLU A 129 -21.14 18.80 14.95
CA GLU A 129 -21.62 17.63 14.19
C GLU A 129 -20.76 16.40 14.45
N LEU A 130 -19.44 16.56 14.51
CA LEU A 130 -18.53 15.47 14.86
C LEU A 130 -18.82 14.93 16.27
N VAL A 131 -18.93 15.82 17.26
CA VAL A 131 -19.26 15.43 18.65
C VAL A 131 -20.61 14.71 18.70
N SER A 132 -21.63 15.25 18.03
CA SER A 132 -22.95 14.63 17.97
C SER A 132 -22.91 13.26 17.30
N PHE A 133 -22.15 13.10 16.20
CA PHE A 133 -21.97 11.82 15.53
C PHE A 133 -21.30 10.79 16.43
N VAL A 134 -20.21 11.16 17.10
CA VAL A 134 -19.50 10.28 18.04
C VAL A 134 -20.41 9.89 19.21
N GLN A 135 -21.17 10.82 19.77
CA GLN A 135 -22.14 10.54 20.84
C GLN A 135 -23.22 9.53 20.40
N ARG A 136 -23.60 9.50 19.12
CA ARG A 136 -24.49 8.46 18.56
C ARG A 136 -23.81 7.11 18.36
N LEU A 137 -22.49 7.09 18.14
CA LEU A 137 -21.73 5.85 17.94
C LEU A 137 -21.35 5.16 19.25
N ILE A 138 -21.06 5.92 20.32
CA ILE A 138 -20.71 5.37 21.64
C ILE A 138 -21.69 4.29 22.11
N PRO A 139 -23.02 4.53 22.19
CA PRO A 139 -23.94 3.51 22.68
C PRO A 139 -24.01 2.30 21.75
N LYS A 140 -23.85 2.47 20.42
CA LYS A 140 -23.84 1.36 19.46
C LYS A 140 -22.61 0.47 19.65
N ALA A 141 -21.44 1.09 19.77
CA ALA A 141 -20.18 0.39 20.00
C ALA A 141 -20.21 -0.37 21.33
N ASN A 142 -20.70 0.28 22.40
CA ASN A 142 -20.84 -0.34 23.72
C ASN A 142 -21.84 -1.51 23.70
N ALA A 143 -22.97 -1.35 23.00
CA ALA A 143 -23.97 -2.42 22.87
C ALA A 143 -23.38 -3.65 22.14
N ILE A 144 -22.71 -3.45 21.01
CA ILE A 144 -22.06 -4.53 20.26
C ILE A 144 -20.96 -5.19 21.09
N HIS A 145 -20.16 -4.42 21.83
CA HIS A 145 -19.13 -4.97 22.69
C HIS A 145 -19.74 -5.87 23.77
N MET A 146 -20.78 -5.39 24.47
CA MET A 146 -21.50 -6.14 25.49
C MET A 146 -22.22 -7.37 24.91
N GLU A 147 -22.73 -7.31 23.68
CA GLU A 147 -23.34 -8.44 22.98
C GLU A 147 -22.33 -9.56 22.71
N ILE A 148 -21.09 -9.20 22.35
CA ILE A 148 -20.05 -10.17 21.99
C ILE A 148 -19.36 -10.75 23.23
N THR A 149 -19.06 -9.92 24.22
CA THR A 149 -18.18 -10.28 25.35
C THR A 149 -18.94 -10.54 26.65
N HIS A 150 -20.18 -10.04 26.74
CA HIS A 150 -20.96 -10.00 27.97
C HIS A 150 -20.25 -9.29 29.14
N ASN A 151 -19.26 -8.44 28.85
CA ASN A 151 -18.46 -7.72 29.85
C ASN A 151 -17.88 -6.43 29.24
N ASP A 152 -17.83 -5.35 30.00
CA ASP A 152 -17.45 -4.03 29.48
C ASP A 152 -15.94 -3.78 29.37
N THR A 153 -15.12 -4.66 29.95
CA THR A 153 -13.69 -4.42 30.18
C THR A 153 -12.81 -5.49 29.54
N VAL A 154 -13.35 -6.68 29.26
CA VAL A 154 -12.56 -7.75 28.63
C VAL A 154 -12.38 -7.52 27.14
N LYS A 155 -11.25 -7.98 26.60
CA LYS A 155 -11.04 -7.99 25.16
C LYS A 155 -12.05 -8.93 24.48
N VAL A 156 -12.35 -8.64 23.22
CA VAL A 156 -13.05 -9.58 22.34
C VAL A 156 -12.12 -10.76 22.03
N ASP A 157 -12.56 -11.97 22.34
CA ASP A 157 -11.89 -13.19 21.88
C ASP A 157 -12.36 -13.54 20.47
N MET A 158 -11.42 -13.55 19.52
CA MET A 158 -11.71 -13.88 18.12
C MET A 158 -12.06 -15.38 18.01
N PRO A 159 -13.29 -15.76 17.64
CA PRO A 159 -13.70 -17.16 17.59
C PRO A 159 -13.12 -17.90 16.38
N TYR A 160 -12.47 -17.18 15.46
CA TYR A 160 -11.91 -17.72 14.24
C TYR A 160 -10.38 -17.76 14.29
N SER A 161 -9.82 -18.86 13.81
CA SER A 161 -8.40 -18.88 13.46
C SER A 161 -8.11 -17.90 12.34
N LYS A 162 -6.85 -17.44 12.23
CA LYS A 162 -6.46 -16.56 11.13
C LYS A 162 -6.74 -17.18 9.75
N LYS A 163 -6.65 -18.51 9.61
CA LYS A 163 -6.96 -19.23 8.36
C LYS A 163 -8.44 -19.14 7.99
N GLU A 164 -9.31 -19.23 8.99
CA GLU A 164 -10.74 -19.04 8.77
C GLU A 164 -11.08 -17.60 8.40
N LEU A 165 -10.43 -16.62 9.03
CA LEU A 165 -10.59 -15.20 8.67
C LEU A 165 -10.19 -14.95 7.21
N LEU A 166 -9.02 -15.45 6.78
CA LEU A 166 -8.58 -15.29 5.39
C LEU A 166 -9.52 -15.98 4.39
N ARG A 167 -10.11 -17.13 4.76
CA ARG A 167 -11.11 -17.81 3.92
C ARG A 167 -12.43 -17.03 3.86
N LYS A 168 -12.82 -16.36 4.94
CA LYS A 168 -14.06 -15.57 5.03
C LYS A 168 -13.94 -14.22 4.31
N ALA A 169 -12.76 -13.62 4.24
CA ALA A 169 -12.60 -12.29 3.66
C ALA A 169 -13.10 -12.17 2.20
N PRO A 170 -12.75 -13.08 1.26
CA PRO A 170 -13.29 -13.02 -0.10
C PRO A 170 -14.81 -13.21 -0.18
N LEU A 171 -15.40 -14.01 0.72
CA LEU A 171 -16.84 -14.20 0.80
C LEU A 171 -17.57 -12.91 1.20
N GLY A 172 -16.96 -12.12 2.10
CA GLY A 172 -17.47 -10.80 2.44
C GLY A 172 -17.54 -9.86 1.24
N TYR A 173 -16.49 -9.84 0.41
CA TYR A 173 -16.49 -9.06 -0.84
C TYR A 173 -17.49 -9.60 -1.87
N GLN A 174 -17.66 -10.93 -1.95
CA GLN A 174 -18.68 -11.52 -2.81
C GLN A 174 -20.09 -11.01 -2.43
N ASN A 175 -20.45 -11.08 -1.15
CA ASN A 175 -21.75 -10.57 -0.68
C ASN A 175 -21.89 -9.07 -0.95
N LEU A 176 -20.83 -8.28 -0.69
CA LEU A 176 -20.87 -6.83 -0.90
C LEU A 176 -21.00 -6.46 -2.38
N SER A 177 -20.45 -7.28 -3.28
CA SER A 177 -20.54 -7.05 -4.73
C SER A 177 -21.94 -7.20 -5.31
N GLU A 178 -22.88 -7.82 -4.59
CA GLU A 178 -24.30 -7.89 -4.99
C GLU A 178 -24.95 -6.50 -4.98
N GLU A 179 -24.58 -5.64 -4.03
CA GLU A 179 -25.06 -4.26 -3.91
C GLU A 179 -24.08 -3.27 -4.56
N PHE A 180 -22.78 -3.51 -4.45
CA PHE A 180 -21.71 -2.66 -4.96
C PHE A 180 -20.81 -3.41 -5.95
N PRO A 181 -21.21 -3.57 -7.22
CA PRO A 181 -20.47 -4.38 -8.19
C PRO A 181 -18.99 -3.99 -8.37
N HIS A 182 -18.64 -2.71 -8.15
CA HIS A 182 -17.26 -2.23 -8.23
C HIS A 182 -16.35 -2.76 -7.11
N LEU A 183 -16.92 -3.39 -6.07
CA LEU A 183 -16.19 -4.05 -4.99
C LEU A 183 -15.96 -5.55 -5.26
N GLU A 184 -16.26 -6.04 -6.47
CA GLU A 184 -15.92 -7.40 -6.87
C GLU A 184 -14.43 -7.68 -6.67
N TYR A 185 -14.14 -8.72 -5.87
CA TYR A 185 -12.78 -9.07 -5.49
C TYR A 185 -12.21 -10.20 -6.36
N HIS A 186 -11.75 -9.84 -7.56
CA HIS A 186 -11.11 -10.77 -8.49
C HIS A 186 -9.86 -10.18 -9.18
N PRO A 187 -8.75 -10.95 -9.29
CA PRO A 187 -8.48 -12.27 -8.73
C PRO A 187 -8.10 -12.22 -7.25
N GLN A 188 -8.41 -13.29 -6.53
CA GLN A 188 -8.17 -13.38 -5.09
C GLN A 188 -6.67 -13.59 -4.80
N SER A 189 -6.12 -12.82 -3.85
CA SER A 189 -4.74 -12.97 -3.38
C SER A 189 -4.66 -12.62 -1.89
N VAL A 190 -5.41 -13.34 -1.07
CA VAL A 190 -5.41 -13.19 0.39
C VAL A 190 -4.32 -14.08 1.00
N LYS A 191 -3.43 -13.53 1.83
CA LYS A 191 -2.22 -14.22 2.30
C LYS A 191 -1.91 -13.91 3.76
N PHE A 192 -1.20 -14.82 4.40
CA PHE A 192 -0.61 -14.57 5.72
C PHE A 192 0.67 -13.74 5.61
N SER A 193 0.93 -12.91 6.61
CA SER A 193 2.27 -12.39 6.83
C SER A 193 3.12 -13.46 7.52
N LEU A 194 4.38 -13.57 7.11
CA LEU A 194 5.40 -14.38 7.78
C LEU A 194 5.79 -13.81 9.15
N TYR A 195 5.43 -12.56 9.43
CA TYR A 195 5.76 -11.87 10.68
C TYR A 195 4.62 -11.89 11.70
N SER A 196 3.46 -12.43 11.35
CA SER A 196 2.23 -12.34 12.15
C SER A 196 1.91 -13.60 12.92
#